data_AF-A0A965ZSN3-F1
#
_entry.id   AF-A0A965ZSN3-F1
#
_cell.length_a   1.000
_cell.length_b   1.000
_cell.length_c   1.000
_cell.angle_alpha   90.00
_cell.angle_beta   90.00
_cell.angle_gamma   90.00
#
_symmetry.space_group_name_H-M   'P 1'
#
loop_
_entity.id
_entity.type
_entity.pdbx_description
1 polymer ?
#
loop_
_entity_poly.entity_id
_entity_poly.type
_entity_poly.pdbx_seq_one_letter_code
_entity_poly.pdbx_strand_id
1 'polypeptide(L)'
;MSANPQGKGLVPILEDWRGTQPSMVRTRTPREVLRDYLVTSLVVAADIRFMPRPGVRYFLYLADSGWQLSLLSPDDWRSRQPGPCLGSCVLTTDMTWQLTPAEDMGEHPELLERLEAFRRGFTNWLDQEGTLEAHLPFHVRQLPYYRRLLAAGMANSLKGSLARSGLDNRSSREWLSAGNLPALIG
;
A
#
# COMPACT_ATOMS: atom_id res chain seq x y z
N MET A 1 34.89 -36.14 -9.39
CA MET A 1 33.76 -35.42 -10.03
C MET A 1 32.97 -34.76 -8.92
N SER A 2 32.98 -33.43 -8.87
CA SER A 2 32.37 -32.63 -7.79
C SER A 2 30.86 -32.50 -8.02
N ALA A 3 30.07 -32.82 -6.99
CA ALA A 3 28.66 -32.47 -6.92
C ALA A 3 28.53 -31.12 -6.18
N ASN A 4 27.92 -30.12 -6.82
CA ASN A 4 27.53 -28.85 -6.19
C ASN A 4 26.00 -28.77 -6.03
N PRO A 5 25.43 -28.86 -4.82
CA PRO A 5 23.99 -28.81 -4.59
C PRO A 5 23.47 -27.52 -3.92
N GLN A 6 24.19 -26.40 -3.92
CA GLN A 6 23.77 -25.19 -3.19
C GLN A 6 23.52 -23.98 -4.10
N GLY A 7 22.28 -23.50 -4.19
CA GLY A 7 21.98 -22.20 -4.84
C GLY A 7 20.53 -21.87 -5.14
N LYS A 8 19.59 -22.83 -5.08
CA LYS A 8 18.22 -22.61 -5.61
C LYS A 8 17.24 -21.86 -4.70
N GLY A 9 17.58 -21.59 -3.44
CA GLY A 9 16.67 -20.93 -2.48
C GLY A 9 16.83 -19.42 -2.32
N LEU A 10 17.99 -18.85 -2.68
CA LEU A 10 18.28 -17.42 -2.51
C LEU A 10 17.89 -16.58 -3.74
N VAL A 11 17.72 -17.22 -4.89
CA VAL A 11 17.36 -16.57 -6.16
C VAL A 11 15.96 -15.92 -6.10
N PRO A 12 14.90 -16.57 -5.59
CA PRO A 12 13.56 -15.98 -5.58
C PRO A 12 13.46 -14.74 -4.70
N ILE A 13 14.15 -14.73 -3.55
CA ILE A 13 14.11 -13.60 -2.60
C ILE A 13 14.78 -12.37 -3.20
N LEU A 14 15.91 -12.56 -3.88
CA LEU A 14 16.64 -11.48 -4.54
C LEU A 14 15.89 -10.96 -5.78
N GLU A 15 15.23 -11.84 -6.52
CA GLU A 15 14.38 -11.47 -7.66
C GLU A 15 13.14 -10.70 -7.22
N ASP A 16 12.43 -11.19 -6.20
CA ASP A 16 11.28 -10.49 -5.61
C ASP A 16 11.73 -9.12 -5.07
N TRP A 17 12.85 -9.06 -4.35
CA TRP A 17 13.39 -7.80 -3.85
C TRP A 17 13.75 -6.82 -4.97
N ARG A 18 14.44 -7.27 -6.02
CA ARG A 18 14.72 -6.45 -7.22
C ARG A 18 13.44 -5.99 -7.91
N GLY A 19 12.44 -6.87 -8.01
CA GLY A 19 11.13 -6.56 -8.58
C GLY A 19 10.33 -5.54 -7.78
N THR A 20 10.70 -5.29 -6.52
CA THR A 20 10.10 -4.27 -5.65
C THR A 20 10.93 -3.00 -5.50
N GLN A 21 11.99 -2.85 -6.29
CA GLN A 21 12.66 -1.56 -6.43
C GLN A 21 11.83 -0.64 -7.32
N PRO A 22 11.50 0.59 -6.89
CA PRO A 22 10.74 1.51 -7.71
C PRO A 22 11.53 1.84 -8.97
N SER A 23 10.96 1.51 -10.14
CA SER A 23 11.63 1.66 -11.43
C SER A 23 11.67 3.12 -11.90
N MET A 24 10.71 3.93 -11.43
CA MET A 24 10.58 5.34 -11.80
C MET A 24 10.04 6.16 -10.64
N VAL A 25 10.84 7.03 -10.04
CA VAL A 25 10.39 7.90 -8.95
C VAL A 25 9.88 9.23 -9.53
N ARG A 26 8.57 9.48 -9.49
CA ARG A 26 7.99 10.75 -9.96
C ARG A 26 8.06 11.86 -8.91
N THR A 27 8.03 13.12 -9.35
CA THR A 27 7.69 14.24 -8.47
C THR A 27 6.20 14.16 -8.11
N ARG A 28 5.89 14.57 -6.89
CA ARG A 28 4.52 14.58 -6.34
C ARG A 28 4.27 15.89 -5.62
N THR A 29 3.03 16.34 -5.68
CA THR A 29 2.50 17.36 -4.76
C THR A 29 2.35 16.79 -3.35
N PRO A 30 2.28 17.63 -2.30
CA PRO A 30 2.09 17.14 -0.95
C PRO A 30 0.84 16.25 -0.78
N ARG A 31 -0.27 16.65 -1.42
CA ARG A 31 -1.54 15.91 -1.40
C ARG A 31 -1.40 14.52 -2.01
N GLU A 32 -0.65 14.39 -3.11
CA GLU A 32 -0.40 13.09 -3.75
C GLU A 32 0.48 12.19 -2.90
N VAL A 33 1.49 12.73 -2.20
CA VAL A 33 2.32 11.92 -1.29
C VAL A 33 1.46 11.32 -0.18
N LEU A 34 0.62 12.13 0.48
CA LEU A 34 -0.26 11.65 1.55
C LEU A 34 -1.29 10.64 1.05
N ARG A 35 -1.90 10.89 -0.11
CA ARG A 35 -2.84 9.95 -0.75
C ARG A 35 -2.15 8.62 -1.05
N ASP A 36 -1.03 8.67 -1.78
CA ASP A 36 -0.31 7.47 -2.19
C ASP A 36 0.19 6.70 -0.95
N TYR A 37 0.57 7.41 0.12
CA TYR A 37 0.97 6.78 1.36
C TYR A 37 -0.20 6.09 2.08
N LEU A 38 -1.32 6.79 2.23
CA LEU A 38 -2.51 6.25 2.88
C LEU A 38 -3.06 5.02 2.13
N VAL A 39 -3.22 5.11 0.81
CA VAL A 39 -3.71 4.01 -0.04
C VAL A 39 -2.77 2.82 0.00
N THR A 40 -1.46 3.07 -0.15
CA THR A 40 -0.49 1.97 -0.11
C THR A 40 -0.46 1.31 1.26
N SER A 41 -0.53 2.09 2.34
CA SER A 41 -0.58 1.55 3.70
C SER A 41 -1.81 0.67 3.91
N LEU A 42 -2.97 1.08 3.40
CA LEU A 42 -4.21 0.30 3.46
C LEU A 42 -4.06 -1.05 2.75
N VAL A 43 -3.58 -1.03 1.50
CA VAL A 43 -3.41 -2.26 0.70
C VAL A 43 -2.35 -3.17 1.32
N VAL A 44 -1.21 -2.62 1.77
CA VAL A 44 -0.13 -3.38 2.42
C VAL A 44 -0.57 -3.97 3.76
N ALA A 45 -1.48 -3.34 4.48
CA ALA A 45 -2.04 -3.86 5.73
C ALA A 45 -3.01 -5.05 5.50
N ALA A 46 -3.60 -5.16 4.31
CA ALA A 46 -4.55 -6.21 3.95
C ALA A 46 -3.91 -7.61 3.95
N ASP A 47 -4.75 -8.65 4.03
CA ASP A 47 -4.32 -10.00 3.76
C ASP A 47 -3.99 -10.21 2.28
N ILE A 48 -2.75 -10.62 2.01
CA ILE A 48 -2.18 -10.79 0.67
C ILE A 48 -1.56 -12.18 0.63
N ARG A 49 -2.15 -13.08 -0.17
CA ARG A 49 -1.73 -14.49 -0.29
C ARG A 49 -0.98 -14.80 -1.59
N PHE A 50 -0.62 -13.78 -2.34
CA PHE A 50 0.10 -13.87 -3.61
C PHE A 50 1.11 -12.72 -3.71
N MET A 51 2.05 -12.81 -4.64
CA MET A 51 2.96 -11.70 -4.94
C MET A 51 2.29 -10.73 -5.94
N PRO A 52 1.96 -9.49 -5.55
CA PRO A 52 1.38 -8.53 -6.48
C PRO A 52 2.38 -8.11 -7.56
N ARG A 53 1.88 -7.85 -8.76
CA ARG A 53 2.68 -7.40 -9.91
C ARG A 53 2.22 -6.02 -10.37
N PRO A 54 3.15 -5.13 -10.74
CA PRO A 54 2.79 -3.85 -11.32
C PRO A 54 1.88 -3.99 -12.54
N GLY A 55 0.90 -3.10 -12.66
CA GLY A 55 -0.04 -3.04 -13.79
C GLY A 55 -1.16 -4.10 -13.77
N VAL A 56 -1.13 -5.05 -12.83
CA VAL A 56 -2.22 -6.01 -12.63
C VAL A 56 -3.31 -5.39 -11.77
N ARG A 57 -4.57 -5.61 -12.14
CA ARG A 57 -5.74 -5.20 -11.37
C ARG A 57 -6.06 -6.23 -10.30
N TYR A 58 -6.20 -5.75 -9.07
CA TYR A 58 -6.62 -6.50 -7.89
C TYR A 58 -7.87 -5.86 -7.31
N PHE A 59 -8.48 -6.51 -6.32
CA PHE A 59 -9.70 -6.04 -5.66
C PHE A 59 -9.55 -6.15 -4.15
N LEU A 60 -9.89 -5.09 -3.43
CA LEU A 60 -9.77 -5.01 -1.98
C LEU A 60 -11.13 -5.21 -1.33
N TYR A 61 -11.25 -6.21 -0.48
CA TYR A 61 -12.48 -6.58 0.21
C TYR A 61 -12.35 -6.37 1.72
N LEU A 62 -13.47 -6.10 2.38
CA LEU A 62 -13.58 -6.20 3.83
C LEU A 62 -14.09 -7.59 4.21
N ALA A 63 -13.19 -8.47 4.66
CA ALA A 63 -13.54 -9.77 5.19
C ALA A 63 -13.74 -9.71 6.71
N ASP A 64 -14.26 -10.79 7.31
CA ASP A 64 -14.44 -10.90 8.77
C ASP A 64 -13.14 -10.64 9.57
N SER A 65 -12.00 -11.06 9.01
CA SER A 65 -10.68 -10.87 9.61
C SER A 65 -10.04 -9.50 9.29
N GLY A 66 -10.75 -8.61 8.60
CA GLY A 66 -10.26 -7.32 8.13
C GLY A 66 -10.04 -7.27 6.61
N TRP A 67 -9.22 -6.31 6.17
CA TRP A 67 -8.96 -6.08 4.74
C TRP A 67 -8.29 -7.29 4.08
N GLN A 68 -8.73 -7.65 2.87
CA GLN A 68 -8.15 -8.74 2.08
C GLN A 68 -8.03 -8.34 0.61
N LEU A 69 -6.84 -8.52 0.02
CA LEU A 69 -6.59 -8.30 -1.40
C LEU A 69 -6.82 -9.60 -2.18
N SER A 70 -7.54 -9.52 -3.30
CA SER A 70 -7.84 -10.65 -4.19
C SER A 70 -7.54 -10.33 -5.64
N LEU A 71 -7.36 -11.38 -6.44
CA LEU A 71 -7.33 -11.33 -7.91
C LEU A 71 -8.74 -11.32 -8.51
N LEU A 72 -9.73 -11.85 -7.80
CA LEU A 72 -11.09 -12.02 -8.31
C LEU A 72 -11.90 -10.73 -8.12
N SER A 73 -12.57 -10.31 -9.18
CA SER A 73 -13.56 -9.22 -9.11
C SER A 73 -14.84 -9.68 -8.40
N PRO A 74 -15.71 -8.75 -7.97
CA PRO A 74 -17.01 -9.09 -7.37
C PRO A 74 -17.80 -10.09 -8.23
N ASP A 75 -17.83 -9.88 -9.55
CA ASP A 75 -18.59 -10.71 -10.50
C ASP A 75 -18.00 -12.11 -10.72
N ASP A 76 -16.71 -12.29 -10.44
CA ASP A 76 -16.03 -13.59 -10.60
C ASP A 76 -16.28 -14.52 -9.40
N TRP A 77 -16.83 -14.02 -8.30
CA TRP A 77 -17.14 -14.83 -7.13
C TRP A 77 -18.41 -15.65 -7.35
N ARG A 78 -18.27 -16.97 -7.35
CA ARG A 78 -19.41 -17.89 -7.54
C ARG A 78 -20.30 -18.06 -6.30
N SER A 79 -19.81 -17.72 -5.10
CA SER A 79 -20.56 -17.83 -3.81
C SER A 79 -19.74 -17.49 -2.56
N ARG A 80 -18.40 -17.47 -2.66
CA ARG A 80 -17.49 -17.30 -1.51
C ARG A 80 -16.76 -15.96 -1.53
N GLN A 81 -17.49 -14.89 -1.85
CA GLN A 81 -16.92 -13.56 -1.77
C GLN A 81 -16.52 -13.26 -0.31
N PRO A 82 -15.33 -12.69 -0.05
CA PRO A 82 -14.87 -12.44 1.32
C PRO A 82 -15.75 -11.47 2.12
N GLY A 83 -16.45 -10.58 1.43
CA GLY A 83 -17.31 -9.52 1.99
C GLY A 83 -17.49 -8.39 0.97
N PRO A 84 -17.98 -7.21 1.36
CA PRO A 84 -18.17 -6.09 0.43
C PRO A 84 -16.84 -5.62 -0.18
N CYS A 85 -16.88 -5.21 -1.45
CA CYS A 85 -15.71 -4.77 -2.19
C CYS A 85 -15.51 -3.26 -2.03
N LEU A 86 -14.34 -2.85 -1.55
CA LEU A 86 -13.96 -1.43 -1.50
C LEU A 86 -13.75 -0.86 -2.90
N GLY A 87 -13.18 -1.66 -3.81
CA GLY A 87 -12.82 -1.21 -5.14
C GLY A 87 -11.62 -1.97 -5.71
N SER A 88 -11.17 -1.51 -6.87
CA SER A 88 -10.03 -2.08 -7.57
C SER A 88 -8.72 -1.37 -7.22
N CYS A 89 -7.67 -2.16 -7.05
CA CYS A 89 -6.33 -1.69 -6.71
C CYS A 89 -5.34 -2.05 -7.82
N VAL A 90 -4.44 -1.13 -8.16
CA VAL A 90 -3.34 -1.39 -9.10
C VAL A 90 -2.03 -0.96 -8.47
N LEU A 91 -1.05 -1.87 -8.45
CA LEU A 91 0.32 -1.57 -8.09
C LEU A 91 0.98 -0.84 -9.25
N THR A 92 1.53 0.33 -9.02
CA THR A 92 2.27 1.10 -10.03
C THR A 92 3.74 0.66 -10.08
N THR A 93 4.45 1.03 -11.15
CA THR A 93 5.88 0.70 -11.35
C THR A 93 6.82 1.38 -10.35
N ASP A 94 6.30 2.36 -9.62
CA ASP A 94 6.98 3.02 -8.51
C ASP A 94 6.58 2.44 -7.15
N MET A 95 5.95 1.26 -7.12
CA MET A 95 5.63 0.52 -5.90
C MET A 95 4.65 1.22 -4.95
N THR A 96 3.92 2.22 -5.44
CA THR A 96 2.73 2.76 -4.75
C THR A 96 1.46 2.10 -5.27
N TRP A 97 0.36 2.22 -4.54
CA TRP A 97 -0.93 1.67 -4.95
C TRP A 97 -1.89 2.77 -5.34
N GLN A 98 -2.61 2.52 -6.42
CA GLN A 98 -3.81 3.28 -6.78
C GLN A 98 -5.04 2.48 -6.39
N LEU A 99 -6.05 3.16 -5.85
CA LEU A 99 -7.35 2.61 -5.52
C LEU A 99 -8.41 3.37 -6.32
N THR A 100 -9.25 2.63 -7.04
CA THR A 100 -10.48 3.12 -7.65
C THR A 100 -11.64 2.52 -6.88
N PRO A 101 -12.41 3.33 -6.13
CA PRO A 101 -13.58 2.86 -5.40
C PRO A 101 -14.58 2.11 -6.28
N ALA A 102 -15.26 1.11 -5.72
CA ALA A 102 -16.41 0.51 -6.37
C ALA A 102 -17.58 1.52 -6.41
N GLU A 103 -18.45 1.44 -7.41
CA GLU A 103 -19.58 2.39 -7.55
C GLU A 103 -20.58 2.25 -6.41
N ASP A 104 -20.78 1.03 -5.93
CA ASP A 104 -21.71 0.63 -4.87
C ASP A 104 -21.10 0.72 -3.46
N MET A 105 -19.84 1.13 -3.30
CA MET A 105 -19.18 1.23 -1.99
C MET A 105 -19.99 2.06 -0.97
N GLY A 106 -20.69 3.10 -1.44
CA GLY A 106 -21.49 4.00 -0.61
C GLY A 106 -22.70 3.30 0.02
N GLU A 107 -23.11 2.15 -0.52
CA GLU A 107 -24.22 1.34 -0.04
C GLU A 107 -23.80 0.39 1.11
N HIS A 108 -22.50 0.38 1.45
CA HIS A 108 -21.91 -0.47 2.50
C HIS A 108 -21.37 0.37 3.67
N PRO A 109 -22.20 0.70 4.68
CA PRO A 109 -21.78 1.46 5.86
C PRO A 109 -20.55 0.88 6.55
N GLU A 110 -20.44 -0.45 6.61
CA GLU A 110 -19.30 -1.16 7.19
C GLU A 110 -17.97 -0.85 6.50
N LEU A 111 -17.98 -0.64 5.16
CA LEU A 111 -16.79 -0.21 4.43
C LEU A 111 -16.39 1.21 4.81
N LEU A 112 -17.36 2.12 4.86
CA LEU A 112 -17.14 3.53 5.20
C LEU A 112 -16.60 3.66 6.62
N GLU A 113 -17.20 2.97 7.58
CA GLU A 113 -16.75 2.95 8.97
C GLU A 113 -15.34 2.40 9.11
N ARG A 114 -15.01 1.29 8.42
CA ARG A 114 -13.66 0.71 8.50
C ARG A 114 -12.61 1.56 7.83
N LEU A 115 -12.93 2.17 6.70
CA LEU A 115 -12.03 3.07 5.98
C LEU A 115 -11.71 4.30 6.82
N GLU A 116 -12.74 4.89 7.43
CA GLU A 116 -12.58 6.05 8.29
C GLU A 116 -11.80 5.71 9.58
N ALA A 117 -12.04 4.54 10.17
CA ALA A 117 -11.23 4.05 11.29
C ALA A 117 -9.76 3.87 10.90
N PHE A 118 -9.48 3.34 9.71
CA PHE A 118 -8.13 3.21 9.18
C PHE A 118 -7.48 4.59 8.97
N ARG A 119 -8.21 5.53 8.35
CA ARG A 119 -7.74 6.91 8.10
C ARG A 119 -7.39 7.64 9.40
N ARG A 120 -8.23 7.52 10.45
CA ARG A 120 -7.92 8.08 11.77
C ARG A 120 -6.67 7.44 12.38
N GLY A 121 -6.55 6.11 12.33
CA GLY A 121 -5.37 5.40 12.81
C GLY A 121 -4.09 5.87 12.12
N PHE A 122 -4.13 5.99 10.79
CA PHE A 122 -3.03 6.52 9.98
C PHE A 122 -2.68 7.98 10.34
N THR A 123 -3.69 8.83 10.54
CA THR A 123 -3.50 10.24 10.93
C THR A 123 -2.83 10.35 12.29
N ASN A 124 -3.34 9.61 13.28
CA ASN A 124 -2.77 9.59 14.64
C ASN A 124 -1.34 9.06 14.65
N TRP A 125 -1.05 8.09 13.78
CA TRP A 125 0.27 7.54 13.63
C TRP A 125 1.25 8.53 12.97
N LEU A 126 0.78 9.35 12.01
CA LEU A 126 1.55 10.45 11.43
C LEU A 126 1.73 11.65 12.38
N ASP A 127 0.79 11.91 13.29
CA ASP A 127 0.87 13.03 14.24
C ASP A 127 1.89 12.82 15.37
N GLN A 128 2.60 11.69 15.35
CA GLN A 128 3.74 11.44 16.23
C GLN A 128 4.92 12.36 15.88
N GLU A 129 5.79 12.61 16.85
CA GLU A 129 6.96 13.48 16.64
C GLU A 129 7.91 12.87 15.60
N GLY A 130 8.16 13.62 14.52
CA GLY A 130 9.07 13.19 13.46
C GLY A 130 8.67 13.73 12.08
N THR A 131 9.54 13.49 11.12
CA THR A 131 9.28 13.77 9.71
C THR A 131 8.48 12.63 9.07
N LEU A 132 7.89 12.86 7.90
CA LEU A 132 7.14 11.83 7.19
C LEU A 132 8.01 10.60 6.88
N GLU A 133 9.29 10.82 6.58
CA GLU A 133 10.29 9.78 6.29
C GLU A 133 10.61 8.93 7.52
N ALA A 134 10.65 9.53 8.71
CA ALA A 134 10.89 8.81 9.96
C ALA A 134 9.80 7.76 10.23
N HIS A 135 8.61 8.02 9.70
CA HIS A 135 7.46 7.17 9.83
C HIS A 135 7.39 6.11 8.69
N LEU A 136 8.15 6.21 7.60
CA LEU A 136 8.06 5.21 6.52
C LEU A 136 8.46 3.78 6.96
N PRO A 137 7.72 2.73 6.56
CA PRO A 137 7.94 1.36 7.03
C PRO A 137 9.05 0.66 6.24
N PHE A 138 10.29 1.15 6.36
CA PHE A 138 11.45 0.57 5.67
C PHE A 138 11.72 -0.88 6.09
N HIS A 139 11.42 -1.26 7.33
CA HIS A 139 11.63 -2.61 7.87
C HIS A 139 10.56 -2.97 8.92
N VAL A 140 9.54 -3.76 8.55
CA VAL A 140 8.51 -4.23 9.49
C VAL A 140 8.64 -5.73 9.73
N ARG A 141 9.53 -6.14 10.65
CA ARG A 141 9.85 -7.57 10.88
C ARG A 141 8.63 -8.46 11.22
N GLN A 142 7.56 -7.88 11.78
CA GLN A 142 6.37 -8.61 12.22
C GLN A 142 5.35 -8.86 11.09
N LEU A 143 5.53 -8.28 9.90
CA LEU A 143 4.60 -8.52 8.78
C LEU A 143 4.93 -9.81 8.01
N PRO A 144 3.92 -10.47 7.41
CA PRO A 144 4.12 -11.53 6.43
C PRO A 144 5.06 -11.10 5.29
N TYR A 145 5.76 -12.07 4.66
CA TYR A 145 6.85 -11.82 3.71
C TYR A 145 6.51 -10.79 2.61
N TYR A 146 5.42 -10.96 1.87
CA TYR A 146 5.06 -10.04 0.79
C TYR A 146 4.71 -8.63 1.29
N ARG A 147 4.05 -8.52 2.45
CA ARG A 147 3.71 -7.22 3.04
C ARG A 147 4.97 -6.45 3.43
N ARG A 148 6.01 -7.13 3.95
CA ARG A 148 7.32 -6.51 4.23
C ARG A 148 7.96 -5.95 2.98
N LEU A 149 7.94 -6.73 1.91
CA LEU A 149 8.58 -6.37 0.66
C LEU A 149 7.89 -5.17 -0.01
N LEU A 150 6.55 -5.18 -0.04
CA LEU A 150 5.75 -4.06 -0.56
C LEU A 150 5.91 -2.80 0.30
N ALA A 151 5.95 -2.93 1.63
CA ALA A 151 6.19 -1.82 2.54
C ALA A 151 7.55 -1.14 2.27
N ALA A 152 8.60 -1.94 2.07
CA ALA A 152 9.93 -1.43 1.75
C ALA A 152 9.99 -0.76 0.36
N GLY A 153 9.34 -1.34 -0.65
CA GLY A 153 9.22 -0.75 -1.99
C GLY A 153 8.53 0.61 -1.97
N MET A 154 7.39 0.71 -1.28
CA MET A 154 6.68 1.97 -1.04
C MET A 154 7.57 2.99 -0.33
N ALA A 155 8.21 2.60 0.77
CA ALA A 155 9.05 3.50 1.57
C ALA A 155 10.19 4.10 0.72
N ASN A 156 10.84 3.29 -0.11
CA ASN A 156 11.87 3.77 -1.04
C ASN A 156 11.31 4.72 -2.10
N SER A 157 10.12 4.44 -2.62
CA SER A 157 9.46 5.30 -3.60
C SER A 157 9.09 6.67 -3.04
N LEU A 158 8.43 6.69 -1.88
CA LEU A 158 8.01 7.91 -1.22
C LEU A 158 9.21 8.75 -0.78
N LYS A 159 10.24 8.13 -0.19
CA LYS A 159 11.50 8.82 0.14
C LYS A 159 12.15 9.47 -1.07
N GLY A 160 12.24 8.74 -2.19
CA GLY A 160 12.79 9.28 -3.43
C GLY A 160 11.94 10.43 -3.98
N SER A 161 10.63 10.35 -3.86
CA SER A 161 9.70 11.37 -4.35
C SER A 161 9.79 12.65 -3.52
N LEU A 162 9.87 12.53 -2.19
CA LEU A 162 10.07 13.65 -1.28
C LEU A 162 11.35 14.43 -1.60
N ALA A 163 12.46 13.72 -1.78
CA ALA A 163 13.74 14.32 -2.14
C ALA A 163 13.69 15.04 -3.51
N ARG A 164 13.03 14.46 -4.53
CA ARG A 164 12.90 15.08 -5.85
C ARG A 164 11.95 16.29 -5.87
N SER A 165 10.93 16.29 -5.01
CA SER A 165 9.98 17.39 -4.90
C SER A 165 10.44 18.53 -3.98
N GLY A 166 11.59 18.41 -3.30
CA GLY A 166 12.04 19.38 -2.28
C GLY A 166 11.07 19.46 -1.09
N LEU A 167 10.47 18.32 -0.74
CA LEU A 167 9.50 18.18 0.35
C LEU A 167 10.11 17.44 1.56
N ASP A 168 11.41 17.19 1.53
CA ASP A 168 12.15 16.52 2.59
C ASP A 168 12.21 17.36 3.87
N ASN A 169 12.42 16.69 5.00
CA ASN A 169 12.59 17.29 6.33
C ASN A 169 11.40 18.12 6.85
N ARG A 170 10.22 18.02 6.22
CA ARG A 170 8.99 18.63 6.71
C ARG A 170 8.39 17.81 7.85
N SER A 171 7.90 18.48 8.88
CA SER A 171 7.26 17.81 10.01
C SER A 171 5.94 17.17 9.58
N SER A 172 5.61 16.02 10.15
CA SER A 172 4.36 15.30 9.81
C SER A 172 3.11 16.14 10.13
N ARG A 173 3.18 17.05 11.11
CA ARG A 173 2.12 18.02 11.42
C ARG A 173 1.91 19.07 10.33
N GLU A 174 2.97 19.57 9.72
CA GLU A 174 2.86 20.48 8.56
C GLU A 174 2.23 19.77 7.35
N TRP A 175 2.47 18.47 7.19
CA TRP A 175 1.80 17.67 6.17
C TRP A 175 0.30 17.56 6.41
N LEU A 176 -0.10 17.26 7.64
CA LEU A 176 -1.51 17.13 8.03
C LEU A 176 -2.27 18.47 8.02
N SER A 177 -1.58 19.60 8.25
CA SER A 177 -2.19 20.93 8.22
C SER A 177 -2.27 21.53 6.81
N ALA A 178 -1.26 21.29 5.96
CA ALA A 178 -1.23 21.79 4.59
C ALA A 178 -2.01 20.90 3.60
N GLY A 179 -2.09 19.61 3.90
CA GLY A 179 -2.90 18.65 3.16
C GLY A 179 -4.14 18.31 3.98
N ASN A 180 -5.30 18.87 3.61
CA ASN A 180 -6.54 18.15 3.86
C ASN A 180 -6.30 16.74 3.31
N LEU A 181 -6.17 15.74 4.20
CA LEU A 181 -6.12 14.34 3.82
C LEU A 181 -7.26 14.17 2.83
N PRO A 182 -6.97 13.92 1.53
CA PRO A 182 -8.03 13.80 0.56
C PRO A 182 -9.00 12.76 1.12
N ALA A 183 -10.30 13.06 1.05
CA ALA A 183 -11.26 12.01 1.26
C ALA A 183 -10.81 10.86 0.34
N LEU A 184 -10.58 9.67 0.90
CA LEU A 184 -10.23 8.50 0.10
C LEU A 184 -11.32 8.21 -0.95
N ILE A 185 -12.47 8.85 -0.76
CA ILE A 185 -13.65 8.89 -1.58
C ILE A 185 -14.15 10.35 -1.59
N GLY A 186 -13.88 11.11 -2.65
CA GLY A 186 -14.27 12.52 -2.79
C GLY A 186 -13.16 13.43 -3.32
#